data_AF-A0A9X1A9C5-F1
#
_entry.id   AF-A0A9X1A9C5-F1
#
_cell.length_a   1.000
_cell.length_b   1.000
_cell.length_c   1.000
_cell.angle_alpha   90.00
_cell.angle_beta   90.00
_cell.angle_gamma   90.00
#
_symmetry.space_group_name_H-M   'P 1'
#
loop_
_entity.id
_entity.type
_entity.pdbx_description
1 polymer ?
#
loop_
_entity_poly.entity_id
_entity_poly.type
_entity_poly.pdbx_seq_one_letter_code
_entity_poly.pdbx_strand_id
1 'polypeptide(L)'
;MTDLAHYPVFETQPSDEYLERWRQHIATTGCPETFENVSTSRPTQHDNIVLLSEEITVPVMLRPGGERVPCSFCAPGSPKFIRGRMAYFPDEGTARFVGHQCAATHYGENFRHAERLFRRQQACRDYFDTWLEIGARRDALTQFVARMSKIAADLQFARDQLDEQAKGYSQFLHRELAQTNGELFVDADLGMKDRLGNAVIQRKAIGRAHGLKFLAEGYDVKRDVCQLQSALADAAHPLPGWSPTTPEHPATEEILKRGRMVERAMRSMLATLASIEDGQKFFARKNLQTLHRWGNRPNTPFARFEISVDGRQVLFRSESFAGPHYANVVVPEGAHTPLPPANDPDVVFIERKVA
;
A
#
# COMPACT_ATOMS: atom_id res chain seq x y z
N MET A 1 23.73 6.05 -43.36
CA MET A 1 24.10 6.94 -42.24
C MET A 1 22.92 7.86 -42.03
N THR A 2 22.38 7.94 -40.83
CA THR A 2 21.27 8.85 -40.53
C THR A 2 21.84 10.26 -40.40
N ASP A 3 21.36 11.21 -41.19
CA ASP A 3 21.77 12.61 -41.06
C ASP A 3 21.40 13.12 -39.67
N LEU A 4 22.36 13.77 -39.01
CA LEU A 4 22.14 14.34 -37.68
C LEU A 4 21.27 15.58 -37.82
N ALA A 5 20.12 15.56 -37.16
CA ALA A 5 19.12 16.62 -37.24
C ALA A 5 19.11 17.45 -35.95
N HIS A 6 18.90 18.75 -36.11
CA HIS A 6 18.77 19.72 -35.02
C HIS A 6 17.53 20.58 -35.27
N TYR A 7 16.56 20.53 -34.35
CA TYR A 7 15.24 21.15 -34.46
C TYR A 7 14.98 22.11 -33.28
N PRO A 8 15.50 23.34 -33.30
CA PRO A 8 15.31 24.34 -32.24
C PRO A 8 13.93 25.00 -32.36
N VAL A 9 12.87 24.20 -32.26
CA VAL A 9 11.48 24.64 -32.54
C VAL A 9 10.65 24.87 -31.28
N PHE A 10 11.19 24.58 -30.10
CA PHE A 10 10.48 24.69 -28.83
C PHE A 10 10.96 25.92 -28.06
N GLU A 11 10.16 26.98 -28.03
CA GLU A 11 10.42 28.15 -27.17
C GLU A 11 10.14 27.84 -25.69
N THR A 12 9.20 26.93 -25.43
CA THR A 12 8.82 26.45 -24.11
C THR A 12 8.80 24.94 -24.08
N GLN A 13 8.62 24.36 -22.89
CA GLN A 13 8.45 22.92 -22.74
C GLN A 13 7.38 22.38 -23.71
N PRO A 14 7.67 21.28 -24.45
CA PRO A 14 6.69 20.60 -25.30
C PRO A 14 5.41 20.25 -24.55
N SER A 15 4.26 20.35 -25.23
CA SER A 15 2.95 20.07 -24.65
C SER A 15 2.73 18.58 -24.38
N ASP A 16 1.79 18.27 -23.49
CA ASP A 16 1.40 16.87 -23.20
C ASP A 16 0.86 16.15 -24.45
N GLU A 17 0.19 16.87 -25.35
CA GLU A 17 -0.27 16.33 -26.64
C GLU A 17 0.89 15.91 -27.55
N TYR A 18 1.96 16.71 -27.62
CA TYR A 18 3.18 16.35 -28.35
C TYR A 18 3.82 15.09 -27.76
N LEU A 19 3.90 14.99 -26.43
CA LEU A 19 4.45 13.84 -25.73
C LEU A 19 3.63 12.57 -25.97
N GLU A 20 2.30 12.69 -26.05
CA GLU A 20 1.44 11.54 -26.32
C GLU A 20 1.58 11.04 -27.75
N ARG A 21 1.59 11.94 -28.74
CA ARG A 21 1.89 11.59 -30.14
C ARG A 21 3.26 10.93 -30.28
N TRP A 22 4.25 11.43 -29.55
CA TRP A 22 5.59 10.84 -29.50
C TRP A 22 5.58 9.41 -28.92
N ARG A 23 4.87 9.16 -27.81
CA ARG A 23 4.72 7.80 -27.24
C ARG A 23 4.03 6.86 -28.21
N GLN A 24 2.96 7.30 -28.87
CA GLN A 24 2.25 6.53 -29.89
C GLN A 24 3.17 6.17 -31.06
N HIS A 25 4.03 7.11 -31.48
CA HIS A 25 5.04 6.86 -32.52
C HIS A 25 6.04 5.78 -32.10
N ILE A 26 6.53 5.79 -30.86
CA ILE A 26 7.41 4.73 -30.34
C ILE A 26 6.70 3.38 -30.34
N ALA A 27 5.45 3.34 -29.88
CA ALA A 27 4.66 2.10 -29.84
C ALA A 27 4.43 1.51 -31.24
N THR A 28 4.34 2.37 -32.26
CA THR A 28 4.08 1.97 -33.65
C THR A 28 5.37 1.57 -34.40
N THR A 29 6.46 2.31 -34.19
CA THR A 29 7.66 2.21 -35.03
C THR A 29 8.89 1.65 -34.31
N GLY A 30 8.92 1.71 -32.97
CA GLY A 30 10.14 1.49 -32.20
C GLY A 30 11.24 2.52 -32.45
N CYS A 31 10.98 3.62 -33.18
CA CYS A 31 11.98 4.59 -33.63
C CYS A 31 11.72 5.99 -33.03
N PRO A 32 11.97 6.21 -31.73
CA PRO A 32 11.77 7.53 -31.09
C PRO A 32 12.54 8.67 -31.77
N GLU A 33 13.70 8.37 -32.34
CA GLU A 33 14.59 9.34 -32.99
C GLU A 33 14.09 9.84 -34.36
N THR A 34 13.09 9.16 -34.94
CA THR A 34 12.50 9.56 -36.23
C THR A 34 11.19 10.33 -36.06
N PHE A 35 10.75 10.57 -34.82
CA PHE A 35 9.58 11.40 -34.56
C PHE A 35 9.86 12.85 -34.93
N GLU A 36 8.83 13.55 -35.40
CA GLU A 36 8.94 14.96 -35.79
C GLU A 36 9.56 15.81 -34.67
N ASN A 37 10.44 16.75 -35.04
CA ASN A 37 11.07 17.70 -34.13
C ASN A 37 11.91 17.09 -32.98
N VAL A 38 12.22 15.80 -33.02
CA VAL A 38 13.19 15.17 -32.11
C VAL A 38 14.60 15.34 -32.67
N SER A 39 15.43 16.10 -31.97
CA SER A 39 16.81 16.33 -32.39
C SER A 39 17.68 15.11 -32.10
N THR A 40 18.53 14.74 -33.07
CA THR A 40 19.51 13.64 -32.94
C THR A 40 20.94 14.14 -32.82
N SER A 41 21.18 15.44 -33.08
CA SER A 41 22.45 16.09 -32.85
C SER A 41 22.85 16.09 -31.36
N ARG A 42 24.17 16.09 -31.13
CA ARG A 42 24.74 16.22 -29.79
C ARG A 42 24.39 17.59 -29.22
N PRO A 43 23.83 17.70 -28.00
CA PRO A 43 23.62 19.00 -27.39
C PRO A 43 24.97 19.63 -27.07
N THR A 44 24.99 20.94 -27.23
CA THR A 44 26.08 21.85 -26.94
C THR A 44 26.07 22.33 -25.49
N GLN A 45 24.91 22.32 -24.83
CA GLN A 45 24.74 22.73 -23.44
C GLN A 45 24.28 21.57 -22.56
N HIS A 46 24.77 21.52 -21.32
CA HIS A 46 24.61 20.37 -20.42
C HIS A 46 23.95 20.70 -19.08
N ASP A 47 23.67 21.97 -18.79
CA ASP A 47 23.35 22.37 -17.42
C ASP A 47 21.85 22.28 -17.10
N ASN A 48 20.97 22.55 -18.09
CA ASN A 48 19.53 22.68 -17.85
C ASN A 48 18.69 21.59 -18.53
N ILE A 49 18.89 20.31 -18.17
CA ILE A 49 18.04 19.25 -18.71
C ILE A 49 16.69 19.16 -17.98
N VAL A 50 15.58 19.19 -18.72
CA VAL A 50 14.22 18.97 -18.19
C VAL A 50 13.69 17.64 -18.72
N LEU A 51 13.36 16.69 -17.85
CA LEU A 51 12.78 15.43 -18.30
C LEU A 51 11.29 15.62 -18.58
N LEU A 52 10.82 15.05 -19.69
CA LEU A 52 9.44 15.15 -20.16
C LEU A 52 8.69 13.84 -20.04
N SER A 53 9.40 12.74 -19.77
CA SER A 53 8.81 11.42 -19.66
C SER A 53 9.45 10.57 -18.57
N GLU A 54 8.70 9.54 -18.18
CA GLU A 54 9.25 8.38 -17.51
C GLU A 54 10.28 7.64 -18.40
N GLU A 55 10.97 6.67 -17.79
CA GLU A 55 11.84 5.77 -18.52
C GLU A 55 11.02 4.83 -19.40
N ILE A 56 11.19 4.96 -20.70
CA ILE A 56 10.50 4.15 -21.71
C ILE A 56 11.46 3.08 -22.21
N THR A 57 10.97 1.84 -22.24
CA THR A 57 11.66 0.71 -22.89
C THR A 57 11.18 0.62 -24.33
N VAL A 58 12.07 0.84 -25.28
CA VAL A 58 11.73 0.86 -26.71
C VAL A 58 11.54 -0.57 -27.23
N PRO A 59 10.45 -0.87 -27.97
CA PRO A 59 10.20 -2.19 -28.54
C PRO A 59 11.13 -2.44 -29.73
N VAL A 60 12.36 -2.91 -29.47
CA VAL A 60 13.39 -3.11 -30.51
C VAL A 60 12.96 -4.09 -31.60
N MET A 61 12.01 -5.00 -31.34
CA MET A 61 11.48 -5.92 -32.34
C MET A 61 10.74 -5.21 -33.49
N LEU A 62 10.27 -3.98 -33.28
CA LEU A 62 9.65 -3.15 -34.33
C LEU A 62 10.69 -2.42 -35.18
N ARG A 63 11.94 -2.35 -34.72
CA ARG A 63 13.01 -1.64 -35.42
C ARG A 63 13.62 -2.55 -36.49
N PRO A 64 14.03 -1.99 -37.64
CA PRO A 64 14.80 -2.74 -38.64
C PRO A 64 16.03 -3.39 -37.99
N GLY A 65 16.19 -4.71 -38.17
CA GLY A 65 17.33 -5.45 -37.63
C GLY A 65 17.37 -5.64 -36.11
N GLY A 66 16.32 -5.24 -35.37
CA GLY A 66 16.31 -5.36 -33.91
C GLY A 66 17.29 -4.41 -33.22
N GLU A 67 17.74 -3.36 -33.90
CA GLU A 67 18.82 -2.50 -33.43
C GLU A 67 18.40 -1.67 -32.21
N ARG A 68 19.38 -1.27 -31.39
CA ARG A 68 19.14 -0.33 -30.29
C ARG A 68 18.93 1.08 -30.81
N VAL A 69 18.45 1.97 -29.94
CA VAL A 69 18.27 3.39 -30.26
C VAL A 69 19.64 4.10 -30.30
N PRO A 70 19.89 4.96 -31.29
CA PRO A 70 21.10 5.77 -31.32
C PRO A 70 21.11 6.79 -30.19
N CYS A 71 22.31 7.11 -29.67
CA CYS A 71 22.45 8.06 -28.58
C CYS A 71 23.04 9.37 -29.09
N SER A 72 22.26 10.46 -29.02
CA SER A 72 22.71 11.81 -29.36
C SER A 72 23.97 12.25 -28.60
N PHE A 73 24.36 11.57 -27.52
CA PHE A 73 25.53 11.88 -26.71
C PHE A 73 26.76 11.06 -27.07
N CYS A 74 26.66 9.75 -26.91
CA CYS A 74 27.83 8.87 -26.97
C CYS A 74 28.24 8.60 -28.41
N ALA A 75 27.25 8.42 -29.29
CA ALA A 75 27.46 8.12 -30.69
C ALA A 75 26.15 8.38 -31.46
N PRO A 76 25.93 9.62 -31.95
CA PRO A 76 24.68 10.01 -32.60
C PRO A 76 24.24 9.12 -33.77
N GLY A 77 25.20 8.44 -34.42
CA GLY A 77 24.93 7.51 -35.52
C GLY A 77 25.06 6.03 -35.17
N SER A 78 25.20 5.64 -33.89
CA SER A 78 25.38 4.22 -33.52
C SER A 78 24.39 3.76 -32.46
N PRO A 79 23.83 2.54 -32.58
CA PRO A 79 22.87 1.98 -31.62
C PRO A 79 23.53 1.81 -30.24
N LYS A 80 22.92 2.36 -29.18
CA LYS A 80 23.49 2.34 -27.81
C LYS A 80 22.55 1.77 -26.75
N PHE A 81 21.29 2.19 -26.72
CA PHE A 81 20.41 1.90 -25.58
C PHE A 81 19.02 1.43 -25.99
N ILE A 82 18.36 0.74 -25.07
CA ILE A 82 16.97 0.26 -25.23
C ILE A 82 16.01 1.07 -24.33
N ARG A 83 16.53 1.65 -23.24
CA ARG A 83 15.76 2.42 -22.26
C ARG A 83 16.20 3.88 -22.25
N GLY A 84 15.25 4.79 -22.38
CA GLY A 84 15.52 6.22 -22.48
C GLY A 84 14.36 7.08 -22.01
N ARG A 85 14.57 8.39 -22.06
CA ARG A 85 13.59 9.40 -21.67
C ARG A 85 13.54 10.51 -22.69
N MET A 86 12.37 11.10 -22.90
CA MET A 86 12.28 12.38 -23.59
C MET A 86 12.79 13.47 -22.66
N ALA A 87 13.66 14.33 -23.17
CA ALA A 87 14.22 15.46 -22.45
C ALA A 87 14.15 16.73 -23.31
N TYR A 88 13.81 17.84 -22.67
CA TYR A 88 13.83 19.18 -23.23
C TYR A 88 15.11 19.88 -22.77
N PHE A 89 15.73 20.60 -23.70
CA PHE A 89 16.91 21.42 -23.51
C PHE A 89 16.51 22.88 -23.75
N PRO A 90 16.14 23.63 -22.69
CA PRO A 90 15.62 24.99 -22.79
C PRO A 90 16.58 25.93 -23.52
N ASP A 91 17.88 25.83 -23.23
CA ASP A 91 18.89 26.71 -23.82
C ASP A 91 19.06 26.52 -25.34
N GLU A 92 18.62 25.38 -25.86
CA GLU A 92 18.70 25.04 -27.28
C GLU A 92 17.32 25.01 -27.96
N GLY A 93 16.23 25.15 -27.20
CA GLY A 93 14.86 25.01 -27.70
C GLY A 93 14.58 23.66 -28.38
N THR A 94 15.18 22.58 -27.89
CA THR A 94 15.16 21.26 -28.56
C THR A 94 14.65 20.15 -27.64
N ALA A 95 13.91 19.20 -28.22
CA ALA A 95 13.55 17.94 -27.58
C ALA A 95 14.45 16.81 -28.09
N ARG A 96 14.91 15.92 -27.20
CA ARG A 96 15.73 14.76 -27.55
C ARG A 96 15.31 13.53 -26.76
N PHE A 97 15.43 12.36 -27.39
CA PHE A 97 15.32 11.10 -26.66
C PHE A 97 16.70 10.62 -26.21
N VAL A 98 16.89 10.56 -24.89
CA VAL A 98 18.20 10.34 -24.27
C VAL A 98 18.24 8.98 -23.56
N GLY A 99 19.31 8.22 -23.76
CA GLY A 99 19.48 6.94 -23.06
C GLY A 99 19.64 7.14 -21.57
N HIS A 100 18.90 6.41 -20.73
CA HIS A 100 18.86 6.66 -19.29
C HIS A 100 20.25 6.56 -18.62
N GLN A 101 20.98 5.47 -18.90
CA GLN A 101 22.34 5.29 -18.39
C GLN A 101 23.32 6.32 -18.96
N CYS A 102 23.24 6.59 -20.28
CA CYS A 102 24.09 7.57 -20.93
C CYS A 102 23.90 8.96 -20.32
N ALA A 103 22.65 9.38 -20.11
CA ALA A 103 22.34 10.66 -19.50
C ALA A 103 22.84 10.71 -18.05
N ALA A 104 22.62 9.67 -17.24
CA ALA A 104 23.15 9.61 -15.88
C ALA A 104 24.69 9.72 -15.82
N THR A 105 25.41 9.09 -16.76
CA THR A 105 26.87 9.18 -16.85
C THR A 105 27.35 10.56 -17.30
N HIS A 106 26.72 11.15 -18.31
CA HIS A 106 27.20 12.40 -18.91
C HIS A 106 26.79 13.65 -18.13
N TYR A 107 25.63 13.65 -17.48
CA TYR A 107 25.09 14.80 -16.75
C TYR A 107 25.27 14.71 -15.24
N GLY A 108 25.61 13.52 -14.72
CA GLY A 108 25.85 13.31 -13.30
C GLY A 108 24.68 13.80 -12.43
N GLU A 109 24.96 14.77 -11.55
CA GLU A 109 23.97 15.29 -10.60
C GLU A 109 22.85 16.10 -11.25
N ASN A 110 23.09 16.76 -12.40
CA ASN A 110 22.05 17.52 -13.11
C ASN A 110 20.91 16.61 -13.58
N PHE A 111 21.25 15.42 -14.12
CA PHE A 111 20.23 14.44 -14.52
C PHE A 111 19.48 13.85 -13.32
N ARG A 112 20.18 13.57 -12.21
CA ARG A 112 19.52 13.10 -10.97
C ARG A 112 18.58 14.16 -10.39
N HIS A 113 18.98 15.43 -10.43
CA HIS A 113 18.13 16.54 -10.03
C HIS A 113 16.88 16.63 -10.93
N ALA A 114 17.06 16.61 -12.25
CA ALA A 114 15.96 16.59 -13.22
C ALA A 114 15.02 15.39 -13.02
N GLU A 115 15.56 14.21 -12.70
CA GLU A 115 14.76 13.03 -12.36
C GLU A 115 13.94 13.21 -11.07
N ARG A 116 14.54 13.76 -10.02
CA ARG A 116 13.82 14.06 -8.78
C ARG A 116 12.70 15.07 -9.02
N LEU A 117 12.96 16.13 -9.79
CA LEU A 117 11.95 17.12 -10.16
C LEU A 117 10.81 16.49 -10.96
N PHE A 118 11.13 15.72 -12.00
CA PHE A 118 10.12 15.04 -12.82
C PHE A 118 9.24 14.10 -11.99
N ARG A 119 9.84 13.26 -11.14
CA ARG A 119 9.07 12.36 -10.26
C ARG A 119 8.15 13.11 -9.31
N ARG A 120 8.60 14.26 -8.78
CA ARG A 120 7.79 15.11 -7.91
C ARG A 120 6.63 15.77 -8.67
N GLN A 121 6.88 16.23 -9.90
CA GLN A 121 5.84 16.80 -10.75
C GLN A 121 4.80 15.74 -11.16
N GLN A 122 5.26 14.54 -11.54
CA GLN A 122 4.37 13.42 -11.86
C GLN A 122 3.50 13.06 -10.65
N ALA A 123 4.11 12.88 -9.47
CA ALA A 123 3.36 12.60 -8.26
C ALA A 123 2.33 13.70 -7.92
N CYS A 124 2.64 14.97 -8.18
CA CYS A 124 1.65 16.05 -8.00
C CYS A 124 0.46 15.89 -8.95
N ARG A 125 0.70 15.58 -10.24
CA ARG A 125 -0.37 15.30 -11.22
C ARG A 125 -1.25 14.14 -10.74
N ASP A 126 -0.62 13.02 -10.38
CA ASP A 126 -1.32 11.83 -9.90
C ASP A 126 -2.15 12.13 -8.63
N TYR A 127 -1.62 12.99 -7.74
CA TYR A 127 -2.35 13.43 -6.56
C TYR A 127 -3.53 14.33 -6.88
N PHE A 128 -3.45 15.22 -7.88
CA PHE A 128 -4.62 16.01 -8.30
C PHE A 128 -5.75 15.10 -8.82
N ASP A 129 -5.42 14.14 -9.68
CA ASP A 129 -6.40 13.20 -10.23
C ASP A 129 -7.05 12.37 -9.11
N THR A 130 -6.23 11.84 -8.20
CA THR A 130 -6.69 11.10 -7.02
C THR A 130 -7.56 11.99 -6.11
N TRP A 131 -7.18 13.26 -5.93
CA TRP A 131 -7.92 14.21 -5.09
C TRP A 131 -9.32 14.50 -5.64
N LEU A 132 -9.44 14.66 -6.95
CA LEU A 132 -10.73 14.89 -7.62
C LEU A 132 -11.66 13.69 -7.47
N GLU A 133 -11.13 12.48 -7.66
CA GLU A 133 -11.92 11.26 -7.51
C GLU A 133 -12.37 11.02 -6.07
N ILE A 134 -11.50 11.26 -5.09
CA ILE A 134 -11.84 11.17 -3.66
C ILE A 134 -12.85 12.25 -3.29
N GLY A 135 -12.66 13.49 -3.79
CA GLY A 135 -13.60 14.59 -3.61
C GLY A 135 -15.00 14.23 -4.11
N ALA A 136 -15.11 13.60 -5.28
CA ALA A 136 -16.38 13.14 -5.86
C ALA A 136 -17.09 12.07 -5.01
N ARG A 137 -16.37 11.33 -4.17
CA ARG A 137 -16.91 10.28 -3.28
C ARG A 137 -16.82 10.60 -1.80
N ARG A 138 -16.43 11.83 -1.44
CA ARG A 138 -16.05 12.21 -0.08
C ARG A 138 -17.14 11.84 0.93
N ASP A 139 -18.39 12.24 0.67
CA ASP A 139 -19.47 12.07 1.63
C ASP A 139 -19.78 10.58 1.88
N ALA A 140 -19.71 9.74 0.84
CA ALA A 140 -19.84 8.28 0.97
C ALA A 140 -18.69 7.69 1.79
N LEU A 141 -17.44 8.06 1.48
CA LEU A 141 -16.26 7.63 2.23
C LEU A 141 -16.30 8.09 3.70
N THR A 142 -16.76 9.31 3.98
CA THR A 142 -16.93 9.81 5.35
C THR A 142 -17.98 9.01 6.11
N GLN A 143 -19.12 8.70 5.49
CA GLN A 143 -20.15 7.84 6.11
C GLN A 143 -19.63 6.42 6.33
N PHE A 144 -18.89 5.88 5.37
CA PHE A 144 -18.24 4.57 5.48
C PHE A 144 -17.30 4.51 6.68
N VAL A 145 -16.38 5.46 6.80
CA VAL A 145 -15.43 5.56 7.92
C VAL A 145 -16.16 5.84 9.25
N ALA A 146 -17.24 6.63 9.25
CA ALA A 146 -18.04 6.88 10.45
C ALA A 146 -18.70 5.59 10.99
N ARG A 147 -19.20 4.72 10.11
CA ARG A 147 -19.71 3.39 10.50
C ARG A 147 -18.61 2.53 11.12
N MET A 148 -17.43 2.50 10.50
CA MET A 148 -16.26 1.78 11.04
C MET A 148 -15.83 2.33 12.41
N SER A 149 -15.87 3.66 12.60
CA SER A 149 -15.44 4.34 13.82
C SER A 149 -16.20 3.88 15.05
N LYS A 150 -17.53 3.71 14.93
CA LYS A 150 -18.36 3.21 16.02
C LYS A 150 -17.94 1.79 16.45
N ILE A 151 -17.76 0.89 15.46
CA ILE A 151 -17.38 -0.51 15.72
C ILE A 151 -15.96 -0.57 16.30
N ALA A 152 -15.02 0.20 15.74
CA ALA A 152 -13.64 0.28 16.21
C ALA A 152 -13.54 0.81 17.64
N ALA A 153 -14.36 1.81 18.01
CA ALA A 153 -14.40 2.32 19.38
C ALA A 153 -14.89 1.27 20.38
N ASP A 154 -15.93 0.50 20.02
CA ASP A 154 -16.48 -0.56 20.87
C ASP A 154 -15.50 -1.73 21.04
N LEU A 155 -14.80 -2.12 19.96
CA LEU A 155 -13.75 -3.14 20.01
C LEU A 155 -12.54 -2.68 20.82
N GLN A 156 -12.11 -1.43 20.64
CA GLN A 156 -11.00 -0.86 21.41
C GLN A 156 -11.37 -0.80 22.90
N PHE A 157 -12.59 -0.41 23.24
CA PHE A 157 -13.07 -0.41 24.63
C PHE A 157 -13.02 -1.81 25.26
N ALA A 158 -13.47 -2.84 24.54
CA ALA A 158 -13.37 -4.21 25.02
C ALA A 158 -11.91 -4.69 25.16
N ARG A 159 -11.04 -4.27 24.24
CA ARG A 159 -9.59 -4.55 24.30
C ARG A 159 -8.94 -3.89 25.52
N ASP A 160 -9.21 -2.62 25.74
CA ASP A 160 -8.65 -1.83 26.84
C ASP A 160 -9.06 -2.45 28.19
N GLN A 161 -10.32 -2.87 28.35
CA GLN A 161 -10.77 -3.59 29.55
C GLN A 161 -10.05 -4.93 29.75
N LEU A 162 -9.85 -5.70 28.67
CA LEU A 162 -9.14 -6.98 28.74
C LEU A 162 -7.70 -6.78 29.23
N ASP A 163 -6.99 -5.81 28.65
CA ASP A 163 -5.60 -5.53 29.01
C ASP A 163 -5.46 -4.90 30.40
N GLU A 164 -6.42 -4.07 30.82
CA GLU A 164 -6.44 -3.46 32.15
C GLU A 164 -6.66 -4.50 33.26
N GLN A 165 -7.68 -5.36 33.09
CA GLN A 165 -8.08 -6.32 34.11
C GLN A 165 -7.17 -7.56 34.11
N ALA A 166 -6.67 -7.97 32.94
CA ALA A 166 -5.82 -9.14 32.76
C ALA A 166 -4.50 -8.77 32.04
N LYS A 167 -3.67 -7.95 32.70
CA LYS A 167 -2.37 -7.49 32.16
C LYS A 167 -1.53 -8.64 31.60
N GLY A 168 -1.09 -8.50 30.35
CA GLY A 168 -0.25 -9.49 29.66
C GLY A 168 -1.00 -10.67 29.06
N TYR A 169 -2.27 -10.89 29.43
CA TYR A 169 -3.07 -12.02 28.94
C TYR A 169 -3.17 -12.04 27.42
N SER A 170 -3.49 -10.89 26.80
CA SER A 170 -3.65 -10.80 25.36
C SER A 170 -2.37 -11.12 24.61
N GLN A 171 -1.22 -10.62 25.06
CA GLN A 171 0.08 -10.87 24.44
C GLN A 171 0.49 -12.34 24.60
N PHE A 172 0.24 -12.91 25.78
CA PHE A 172 0.46 -14.32 26.06
C PHE A 172 -0.40 -15.20 25.14
N LEU A 173 -1.73 -14.99 25.12
CA LEU A 173 -2.64 -15.77 24.29
C LEU A 173 -2.33 -15.60 22.81
N HIS A 174 -1.98 -14.39 22.35
CA HIS A 174 -1.53 -14.17 20.98
C HIS A 174 -0.31 -15.02 20.66
N ARG A 175 0.71 -15.05 21.53
CA ARG A 175 1.93 -15.84 21.31
C ARG A 175 1.63 -17.32 21.19
N GLU A 176 0.76 -17.86 22.04
CA GLU A 176 0.37 -19.28 22.00
C GLU A 176 -0.38 -19.61 20.70
N LEU A 177 -1.32 -18.75 20.28
CA LEU A 177 -2.11 -18.98 19.07
C LEU A 177 -1.35 -18.70 17.77
N ALA A 178 -0.42 -17.75 17.77
CA ALA A 178 0.35 -17.36 16.59
C ALA A 178 1.33 -18.47 16.15
N GLN A 179 1.82 -19.30 17.08
CA GLN A 179 2.69 -20.44 16.77
C GLN A 179 2.07 -21.43 15.78
N THR A 180 0.74 -21.52 15.77
CA THR A 180 -0.03 -22.42 14.90
C THR A 180 -0.92 -21.67 13.92
N ASN A 181 -0.72 -20.36 13.74
CA ASN A 181 -1.58 -19.51 12.91
C ASN A 181 -3.09 -19.64 13.27
N GLY A 182 -3.35 -19.80 14.57
CA GLY A 182 -4.66 -19.98 15.17
C GLY A 182 -5.18 -21.42 15.13
N GLU A 183 -4.49 -22.39 14.50
CA GLU A 183 -4.94 -23.78 14.53
C GLU A 183 -4.84 -24.36 15.93
N LEU A 184 -5.95 -24.90 16.42
CA LEU A 184 -6.05 -25.45 17.77
C LEU A 184 -5.91 -26.96 17.68
N PHE A 185 -4.92 -27.48 18.38
CA PHE A 185 -4.63 -28.91 18.41
C PHE A 185 -4.87 -29.48 19.80
N VAL A 186 -5.19 -30.77 19.82
CA VAL A 186 -5.22 -31.59 21.03
C VAL A 186 -4.47 -32.87 20.74
N ASP A 187 -3.65 -33.26 21.70
CA ASP A 187 -2.96 -34.55 21.70
C ASP A 187 -3.93 -35.63 22.20
N ALA A 188 -4.21 -36.61 21.34
CA ALA A 188 -5.00 -37.78 21.67
C ALA A 188 -4.08 -39.00 21.80
N ASP A 189 -4.04 -39.61 22.98
CA ASP A 189 -3.44 -40.92 23.14
C ASP A 189 -4.32 -41.94 22.41
N LEU A 190 -3.75 -42.63 21.42
CA LEU A 190 -4.46 -43.64 20.64
C LEU A 190 -4.62 -44.98 21.39
N GLY A 191 -4.11 -45.08 22.63
CA GLY A 191 -4.08 -46.33 23.39
C GLY A 191 -3.13 -47.38 22.79
N MET A 192 -2.29 -46.97 21.83
CA MET A 192 -1.29 -47.81 21.18
C MET A 192 0.09 -47.49 21.77
N LYS A 193 0.95 -48.50 21.86
CA LYS A 193 2.37 -48.32 22.16
C LYS A 193 3.19 -48.51 20.89
N ASP A 194 4.20 -47.66 20.69
CA ASP A 194 5.18 -47.86 19.63
C ASP A 194 6.09 -49.08 19.94
N ARG A 195 7.02 -49.39 19.04
CA ARG A 195 7.98 -50.50 19.22
C ARG A 195 8.92 -50.32 20.42
N LEU A 196 9.02 -49.12 20.96
CA LEU A 196 9.84 -48.76 22.12
C LEU A 196 9.02 -48.71 23.42
N GLY A 197 7.71 -48.98 23.35
CA GLY A 197 6.82 -48.97 24.50
C GLY A 197 6.22 -47.61 24.87
N ASN A 198 6.49 -46.56 24.08
CA ASN A 198 5.94 -45.21 24.31
C ASN A 198 4.51 -45.12 23.77
N ALA A 199 3.65 -44.33 24.43
CA ALA A 199 2.31 -44.06 23.94
C ALA A 199 2.35 -43.33 22.57
N VAL A 200 1.57 -43.81 21.62
CA VAL A 200 1.41 -43.17 20.31
C VAL A 200 0.42 -42.02 20.47
N ILE A 201 0.95 -40.81 20.56
CA ILE A 201 0.17 -39.58 20.65
C ILE A 201 -0.10 -39.06 19.23
N GLN A 202 -1.37 -38.90 18.89
CA GLN A 202 -1.77 -38.24 17.64
C GLN A 202 -2.24 -36.81 17.92
N ARG A 203 -1.57 -35.85 17.29
CA ARG A 203 -2.00 -34.45 17.31
C ARG A 203 -3.17 -34.26 16.36
N LYS A 204 -4.36 -33.93 16.88
CA LYS A 204 -5.60 -33.74 16.12
C LYS A 204 -6.02 -32.27 16.16
N ALA A 205 -6.28 -31.68 14.99
CA ALA A 205 -6.87 -30.34 14.90
C ALA A 205 -8.33 -30.38 15.37
N ILE A 206 -8.69 -29.53 16.32
CA ILE A 206 -10.05 -29.44 16.89
C ILE A 206 -10.81 -28.18 16.42
N GLY A 207 -10.10 -27.23 15.82
CA GLY A 207 -10.68 -26.00 15.30
C GLY A 207 -9.61 -24.97 14.97
N ARG A 208 -10.06 -23.76 14.63
CA ARG A 208 -9.21 -22.60 14.39
C ARG A 208 -9.72 -21.43 15.23
N ALA A 209 -8.84 -20.81 15.99
CA ALA A 209 -9.07 -19.52 16.60
C ALA A 209 -9.05 -18.44 15.50
N HIS A 210 -10.02 -17.56 15.56
CA HIS A 210 -10.12 -16.36 14.74
C HIS A 210 -9.88 -15.13 15.61
N GLY A 211 -9.53 -14.00 15.00
CA GLY A 211 -9.32 -12.78 15.76
C GLY A 211 -7.93 -12.65 16.37
N LEU A 212 -6.89 -13.19 15.73
CA LEU A 212 -5.54 -13.17 16.30
C LEU A 212 -4.96 -11.76 16.34
N LYS A 213 -5.26 -10.92 15.34
CA LYS A 213 -4.78 -9.54 15.28
C LYS A 213 -5.35 -8.71 16.42
N PHE A 214 -6.59 -8.98 16.86
CA PHE A 214 -7.16 -8.37 18.06
C PHE A 214 -6.31 -8.60 19.31
N LEU A 215 -5.64 -9.75 19.41
CA LEU A 215 -4.79 -10.09 20.54
C LEU A 215 -3.37 -9.50 20.42
N ALA A 216 -2.94 -9.16 19.20
CA ALA A 216 -1.58 -8.72 18.90
C ALA A 216 -1.21 -7.41 19.60
N GLU A 217 0.09 -7.24 19.84
CA GLU A 217 0.65 -6.00 20.35
C GLU A 217 0.48 -4.87 19.33
N GLY A 218 0.07 -3.69 19.79
CA GLY A 218 -0.19 -2.54 18.92
C GLY A 218 -1.54 -2.55 18.18
N TYR A 219 -2.46 -3.45 18.54
CA TYR A 219 -3.85 -3.37 18.07
C TYR A 219 -4.51 -2.07 18.55
N ASP A 220 -4.72 -1.13 17.63
CA ASP A 220 -5.33 0.17 17.91
C ASP A 220 -6.21 0.62 16.73
N VAL A 221 -7.32 -0.09 16.53
CA VAL A 221 -8.25 0.18 15.41
C VAL A 221 -8.95 1.53 15.55
N LYS A 222 -9.07 2.04 16.78
CA LYS A 222 -9.64 3.37 17.03
C LYS A 222 -8.71 4.46 16.46
N ARG A 223 -7.41 4.41 16.77
CA ARG A 223 -6.43 5.35 16.21
C ARG A 223 -6.37 5.25 14.69
N ASP A 224 -6.37 4.03 14.15
CA ASP A 224 -6.34 3.82 12.70
C ASP A 224 -7.56 4.49 12.02
N VAL A 225 -8.77 4.31 12.56
CA VAL A 225 -9.97 4.99 12.03
C VAL A 225 -9.90 6.51 12.21
N CYS A 226 -9.39 7.03 13.33
CA CYS A 226 -9.20 8.47 13.51
C CYS A 226 -8.24 9.07 12.44
N GLN A 227 -7.19 8.33 12.04
CA GLN A 227 -6.29 8.75 10.97
C GLN A 227 -7.01 8.81 9.62
N LEU A 228 -7.89 7.83 9.32
CA LEU A 228 -8.74 7.87 8.12
C LEU A 228 -9.68 9.08 8.12
N GLN A 229 -10.33 9.37 9.26
CA GLN A 229 -11.21 10.53 9.41
C GLN A 229 -10.46 11.84 9.18
N SER A 230 -9.26 11.97 9.76
CA SER A 230 -8.40 13.14 9.58
C SER A 230 -8.00 13.34 8.11
N ALA A 231 -7.60 12.26 7.42
CA ALA A 231 -7.24 12.33 6.01
C ALA A 231 -8.43 12.74 5.12
N LEU A 232 -9.64 12.20 5.38
CA LEU A 232 -10.85 12.59 4.64
C LEU A 232 -11.29 14.03 4.95
N ALA A 233 -11.11 14.49 6.19
CA ALA A 233 -11.37 15.88 6.56
C ALA A 233 -10.39 16.84 5.85
N ASP A 234 -9.11 16.46 5.73
CA ASP A 234 -8.15 17.23 4.93
C ASP A 234 -8.50 17.21 3.44
N ALA A 235 -8.96 16.06 2.92
CA ALA A 235 -9.44 15.91 1.55
C ALA A 235 -10.63 16.84 1.21
N ALA A 236 -11.36 17.32 2.22
CA ALA A 236 -12.45 18.29 2.04
C ALA A 236 -11.96 19.68 1.61
N HIS A 237 -10.68 20.00 1.84
CA HIS A 237 -10.09 21.28 1.44
C HIS A 237 -9.42 21.10 0.07
N PRO A 238 -9.63 22.02 -0.89
CA PRO A 238 -8.97 21.93 -2.18
C PRO A 238 -7.45 21.95 -2.04
N LEU A 239 -6.75 21.29 -2.96
CA LEU A 239 -5.31 21.45 -3.10
C LEU A 239 -5.00 22.89 -3.56
N PRO A 240 -3.85 23.46 -3.16
CA PRO A 240 -3.40 24.75 -3.66
C PRO A 240 -3.23 24.71 -5.18
N GLY A 241 -3.42 25.86 -5.85
CA GLY A 241 -3.15 25.98 -7.28
C GLY A 241 -1.70 25.61 -7.60
N TRP A 242 -1.49 24.85 -8.67
CA TRP A 242 -0.18 24.30 -9.04
C TRP A 242 -0.04 24.21 -10.56
N SER A 243 1.17 24.47 -11.05
CA SER A 243 1.53 24.32 -12.45
C SER A 243 2.76 23.43 -12.60
N PRO A 244 2.77 22.47 -13.54
CA PRO A 244 3.94 21.65 -13.84
C PRO A 244 5.07 22.43 -14.51
N THR A 245 4.79 23.62 -15.07
CA THR A 245 5.76 24.39 -15.87
C THR A 245 6.80 25.13 -15.04
N THR A 246 6.59 25.26 -13.72
CA THR A 246 7.53 25.94 -12.82
C THR A 246 8.40 24.91 -12.10
N PRO A 247 9.70 24.81 -12.42
CA PRO A 247 10.62 24.02 -11.60
C PRO A 247 10.60 24.65 -10.20
N GLU A 248 10.15 23.90 -9.19
CA GLU A 248 10.03 24.35 -7.79
C GLU A 248 8.85 25.26 -7.45
N HIS A 249 7.66 24.98 -8.03
CA HIS A 249 6.42 25.63 -7.60
C HIS A 249 6.21 25.55 -6.06
N PRO A 250 5.91 26.65 -5.35
CA PRO A 250 5.86 26.69 -3.88
C PRO A 250 4.83 25.72 -3.28
N ALA A 251 3.74 25.45 -4.00
CA ALA A 251 2.71 24.49 -3.61
C ALA A 251 3.13 23.01 -3.68
N THR A 252 4.25 22.68 -4.33
CA THR A 252 4.66 21.29 -4.60
C THR A 252 4.82 20.47 -3.31
N GLU A 253 5.47 21.03 -2.28
CA GLU A 253 5.67 20.32 -1.01
C GLU A 253 4.35 20.04 -0.29
N GLU A 254 3.42 21.00 -0.32
CA GLU A 254 2.12 20.83 0.32
C GLU A 254 1.30 19.74 -0.39
N ILE A 255 1.25 19.75 -1.72
CA ILE A 255 0.55 18.74 -2.52
C ILE A 255 1.13 17.35 -2.27
N LEU A 256 2.47 17.21 -2.29
CA LEU A 256 3.12 15.93 -2.01
C LEU A 256 2.86 15.44 -0.58
N LYS A 257 2.76 16.35 0.40
CA LYS A 257 2.46 16.00 1.79
C LYS A 257 1.02 15.51 1.94
N ARG A 258 0.05 16.29 1.44
CA ARG A 258 -1.38 15.99 1.55
C ARG A 258 -1.77 14.79 0.70
N GLY A 259 -1.25 14.71 -0.53
CA GLY A 259 -1.41 13.56 -1.43
C GLY A 259 -0.92 12.25 -0.81
N ARG A 260 0.31 12.23 -0.27
CA ARG A 260 0.84 11.04 0.44
C ARG A 260 0.00 10.63 1.64
N MET A 261 -0.53 11.60 2.39
CA MET A 261 -1.38 11.33 3.54
C MET A 261 -2.69 10.64 3.11
N VAL A 262 -3.36 11.19 2.10
CA VAL A 262 -4.62 10.65 1.58
C VAL A 262 -4.39 9.30 0.91
N GLU A 263 -3.36 9.15 0.08
CA GLU A 263 -2.97 7.87 -0.53
C GLU A 263 -2.72 6.80 0.54
N ARG A 264 -1.94 7.13 1.58
CA ARG A 264 -1.68 6.21 2.70
C ARG A 264 -2.98 5.83 3.41
N ALA A 265 -3.87 6.79 3.66
CA ALA A 265 -5.16 6.53 4.30
C ALA A 265 -6.04 5.60 3.44
N MET A 266 -6.09 5.80 2.13
CA MET A 266 -6.82 4.91 1.21
C MET A 266 -6.25 3.49 1.25
N ARG A 267 -4.92 3.34 1.21
CA ARG A 267 -4.25 2.04 1.34
C ARG A 267 -4.51 1.37 2.69
N SER A 268 -4.53 2.15 3.77
CA SER A 268 -4.77 1.59 5.11
C SER A 268 -6.23 1.27 5.37
N MET A 269 -7.19 1.85 4.63
CA MET A 269 -8.62 1.67 4.88
C MET A 269 -9.06 0.20 4.83
N LEU A 270 -8.61 -0.57 3.83
CA LEU A 270 -8.89 -2.01 3.73
C LEU A 270 -8.22 -2.80 4.87
N ALA A 271 -6.99 -2.44 5.22
CA ALA A 271 -6.28 -3.08 6.33
C ALA A 271 -6.96 -2.81 7.68
N THR A 272 -7.49 -1.60 7.89
CA THR A 272 -8.26 -1.22 9.07
C THR A 272 -9.60 -1.95 9.09
N LEU A 273 -10.31 -2.05 7.97
CA LEU A 273 -11.54 -2.85 7.85
C LEU A 273 -11.30 -4.31 8.24
N ALA A 274 -10.23 -4.92 7.72
CA ALA A 274 -9.84 -6.28 8.07
C ALA A 274 -9.47 -6.43 9.56
N SER A 275 -8.80 -5.44 10.17
CA SER A 275 -8.52 -5.44 11.61
C SER A 275 -9.77 -5.37 12.48
N ILE A 276 -10.77 -4.59 12.05
CA ILE A 276 -12.06 -4.51 12.74
C ILE A 276 -12.76 -5.85 12.62
N GLU A 277 -12.84 -6.42 11.42
CA GLU A 277 -13.47 -7.73 11.17
C GLU A 277 -12.80 -8.84 12.01
N ASP A 278 -11.47 -8.83 12.12
CA ASP A 278 -10.73 -9.76 12.96
C ASP A 278 -11.11 -9.60 14.45
N GLY A 279 -11.25 -8.37 14.95
CA GLY A 279 -11.79 -8.09 16.29
C GLY A 279 -13.21 -8.63 16.50
N GLN A 280 -14.11 -8.45 15.53
CA GLN A 280 -15.45 -9.03 15.61
C GLN A 280 -15.42 -10.56 15.66
N LYS A 281 -14.53 -11.18 14.85
CA LYS A 281 -14.34 -12.64 14.82
C LYS A 281 -13.78 -13.16 16.14
N PHE A 282 -12.94 -12.40 16.85
CA PHE A 282 -12.45 -12.78 18.17
C PHE A 282 -13.61 -13.00 19.15
N PHE A 283 -14.50 -12.02 19.26
CA PHE A 283 -15.66 -12.06 20.17
C PHE A 283 -16.85 -12.87 19.64
N ALA A 284 -16.76 -13.48 18.46
CA ALA A 284 -17.81 -14.34 17.96
C ALA A 284 -18.04 -15.52 18.92
N ARG A 285 -19.30 -15.78 19.30
CA ARG A 285 -19.67 -16.83 20.27
C ARG A 285 -19.07 -18.20 19.95
N LYS A 286 -19.07 -18.58 18.67
CA LYS A 286 -18.46 -19.84 18.19
C LYS A 286 -16.95 -19.88 18.42
N ASN A 287 -16.26 -18.75 18.25
CA ASN A 287 -14.82 -18.63 18.48
C ASN A 287 -14.50 -18.77 19.96
N LEU A 288 -15.20 -18.02 20.82
CA LEU A 288 -15.06 -18.08 22.29
C LEU A 288 -15.32 -19.50 22.83
N GLN A 289 -16.37 -20.19 22.35
CA GLN A 289 -16.63 -21.59 22.70
C GLN A 289 -15.53 -22.55 22.22
N THR A 290 -14.91 -22.26 21.07
CA THR A 290 -13.84 -23.08 20.52
C THR A 290 -12.55 -22.90 21.32
N LEU A 291 -12.20 -21.66 21.68
CA LEU A 291 -11.11 -21.35 22.60
C LEU A 291 -11.35 -21.98 23.97
N HIS A 292 -12.55 -21.86 24.53
CA HIS A 292 -12.91 -22.47 25.82
C HIS A 292 -12.72 -23.98 25.82
N ARG A 293 -13.23 -24.66 24.78
CA ARG A 293 -13.07 -26.12 24.62
C ARG A 293 -11.62 -26.51 24.43
N TRP A 294 -10.82 -25.69 23.75
CA TRP A 294 -9.39 -25.94 23.58
C TRP A 294 -8.66 -25.80 24.90
N GLY A 295 -8.76 -24.67 25.60
CA GLY A 295 -8.00 -24.44 26.84
C GLY A 295 -8.38 -25.34 28.02
N ASN A 296 -9.52 -26.06 27.96
CA ASN A 296 -9.89 -27.10 28.94
C ASN A 296 -9.38 -28.50 28.59
N ARG A 297 -8.57 -28.66 27.54
CA ARG A 297 -7.99 -29.95 27.16
C ARG A 297 -6.66 -30.18 27.84
N PRO A 298 -6.27 -31.45 28.05
CA PRO A 298 -4.92 -31.81 28.44
C PRO A 298 -3.89 -31.25 27.44
N ASN A 299 -2.66 -31.04 27.91
CA ASN A 299 -1.51 -30.57 27.11
C ASN A 299 -1.71 -29.19 26.45
N THR A 300 -2.56 -28.35 27.02
CA THR A 300 -2.59 -26.91 26.73
C THR A 300 -1.70 -26.14 27.70
N PRO A 301 -1.34 -24.89 27.43
CA PRO A 301 -0.52 -24.10 28.35
C PRO A 301 -1.27 -23.67 29.64
N PHE A 302 -2.52 -24.13 29.82
CA PHE A 302 -3.40 -23.73 30.91
C PHE A 302 -3.58 -24.87 31.91
N ALA A 303 -3.37 -24.59 33.19
CA ALA A 303 -3.83 -25.42 34.29
C ALA A 303 -5.36 -25.27 34.51
N ARG A 304 -5.87 -24.06 34.28
CA ARG A 304 -7.31 -23.75 34.28
C ARG A 304 -7.61 -22.75 33.17
N PHE A 305 -8.70 -22.96 32.43
CA PHE A 305 -9.14 -22.02 31.40
C PHE A 305 -10.65 -21.95 31.32
N GLU A 306 -11.22 -20.77 31.44
CA GLU A 306 -12.67 -20.58 31.49
C GLU A 306 -13.02 -19.32 30.69
N ILE A 307 -13.93 -19.48 29.74
CA ILE A 307 -14.55 -18.37 29.01
C ILE A 307 -16.05 -18.57 29.13
N SER A 308 -16.76 -17.61 29.72
CA SER A 308 -18.21 -17.60 29.74
C SER A 308 -18.75 -16.30 29.15
N VAL A 309 -19.92 -16.38 28.54
CA VAL A 309 -20.58 -15.25 27.88
C VAL A 309 -21.97 -15.12 28.49
N ASP A 310 -22.25 -13.97 29.11
CA ASP A 310 -23.56 -13.63 29.66
C ASP A 310 -24.01 -12.26 29.14
N GLY A 311 -24.95 -12.28 28.20
CA GLY A 311 -25.36 -11.08 27.47
C GLY A 311 -24.18 -10.40 26.78
N ARG A 312 -23.81 -9.21 27.26
CA ARG A 312 -22.69 -8.40 26.77
C ARG A 312 -21.39 -8.61 27.54
N GLN A 313 -21.40 -9.42 28.59
CA GLN A 313 -20.22 -9.68 29.42
C GLN A 313 -19.52 -10.96 28.95
N VAL A 314 -18.19 -10.89 28.84
CA VAL A 314 -17.32 -12.02 28.56
C VAL A 314 -16.34 -12.15 29.70
N LEU A 315 -16.49 -13.23 30.47
CA LEU A 315 -15.59 -13.58 31.54
C LEU A 315 -14.43 -14.40 30.97
N PHE A 316 -13.21 -13.95 31.18
CA PHE A 316 -11.97 -14.67 30.93
C PHE A 316 -11.31 -15.01 32.26
N ARG A 317 -11.05 -16.30 32.49
CA ARG A 317 -10.25 -16.75 33.62
C ARG A 317 -9.26 -17.79 33.14
N SER A 318 -7.98 -17.58 33.41
CA SER A 318 -6.95 -18.56 33.07
C SER A 318 -5.86 -18.64 34.13
N GLU A 319 -5.35 -19.83 34.37
CA GLU A 319 -4.16 -20.08 35.18
C GLU A 319 -3.17 -20.81 34.27
N SER A 320 -2.01 -20.22 34.03
CA SER A 320 -0.99 -20.72 33.09
C SER A 320 0.41 -20.55 33.70
N PHE A 321 1.45 -20.96 32.98
CA PHE A 321 2.84 -20.69 33.39
C PHE A 321 3.17 -19.18 33.41
N ALA A 322 2.42 -18.35 32.68
CA ALA A 322 2.56 -16.89 32.71
C ALA A 322 1.84 -16.24 33.91
N GLY A 323 1.18 -17.04 34.74
CA GLY A 323 0.43 -16.59 35.92
C GLY A 323 -1.10 -16.64 35.74
N PRO A 324 -1.84 -16.30 36.81
CA PRO A 324 -3.28 -16.18 36.78
C PRO A 324 -3.71 -14.88 36.08
N HIS A 325 -4.73 -14.97 35.23
CA HIS A 325 -5.35 -13.84 34.56
C HIS A 325 -6.85 -13.90 34.75
N TYR A 326 -7.47 -12.75 35.00
CA TYR A 326 -8.90 -12.61 35.19
C TYR A 326 -9.39 -11.31 34.57
N ALA A 327 -10.40 -11.38 33.70
CA ALA A 327 -11.08 -10.21 33.16
C ALA A 327 -12.57 -10.49 33.01
N ASN A 328 -13.41 -9.54 33.37
CA ASN A 328 -14.81 -9.47 33.02
C ASN A 328 -15.01 -8.29 32.04
N VAL A 329 -14.99 -8.60 30.75
CA VAL A 329 -15.00 -7.62 29.66
C VAL A 329 -16.43 -7.36 29.21
N VAL A 330 -16.83 -6.09 29.17
CA VAL A 330 -18.07 -5.70 28.51
C VAL A 330 -17.81 -5.48 27.02
N VAL A 331 -18.47 -6.26 26.17
CA VAL A 331 -18.45 -6.13 24.70
C VAL A 331 -19.71 -5.38 24.26
N PRO A 332 -19.61 -4.11 23.84
CA PRO A 332 -20.78 -3.35 23.40
C PRO A 332 -21.43 -3.99 22.17
N GLU A 333 -22.75 -3.85 22.02
CA GLU A 333 -23.48 -4.41 20.87
C GLU A 333 -22.97 -3.89 19.52
N GLY A 334 -22.45 -2.67 19.46
CA GLY A 334 -21.90 -2.12 18.23
C GLY A 334 -20.66 -2.88 17.74
N ALA A 335 -19.91 -3.56 18.62
CA ALA A 335 -18.80 -4.43 18.24
C ALA A 335 -19.27 -5.62 17.35
N HIS A 336 -20.55 -5.97 17.37
CA HIS A 336 -21.14 -7.02 16.55
C HIS A 336 -21.93 -6.50 15.34
N THR A 337 -21.96 -5.18 15.12
CA THR A 337 -22.65 -4.61 13.97
C THR A 337 -21.98 -5.10 12.68
N PRO A 338 -22.73 -5.64 11.69
CA PRO A 338 -22.15 -6.11 10.45
C PRO A 338 -21.34 -5.02 9.75
N LEU A 339 -20.13 -5.38 9.31
CA LEU A 339 -19.32 -4.52 8.48
C LEU A 339 -19.89 -4.43 7.05
N PRO A 340 -19.56 -3.35 6.31
CA PRO A 340 -19.82 -3.29 4.88
C PRO A 340 -19.25 -4.54 4.18
N PRO A 341 -20.05 -5.20 3.31
CA PRO A 341 -19.60 -6.40 2.61
C PRO A 341 -18.52 -6.07 1.57
N ALA A 342 -17.77 -7.08 1.11
CA ALA A 342 -16.70 -6.89 0.13
C ALA A 342 -17.20 -6.31 -1.22
N ASN A 343 -18.46 -6.53 -1.57
CA ASN A 343 -19.09 -5.97 -2.77
C ASN A 343 -19.69 -4.57 -2.56
N ASP A 344 -19.48 -3.95 -1.40
CA ASP A 344 -19.89 -2.56 -1.16
C ASP A 344 -19.19 -1.64 -2.19
N PRO A 345 -19.91 -0.74 -2.87
CA PRO A 345 -19.34 0.14 -3.89
C PRO A 345 -18.16 1.00 -3.43
N ASP A 346 -18.08 1.29 -2.12
CA ASP A 346 -16.96 2.02 -1.54
C ASP A 346 -15.73 1.11 -1.38
N VAL A 347 -15.92 -0.14 -0.97
CA VAL A 347 -14.85 -1.14 -0.86
C VAL A 347 -14.23 -1.42 -2.23
N VAL A 348 -15.04 -1.68 -3.26
CA VAL A 348 -14.57 -1.91 -4.64
C VAL A 348 -13.80 -0.70 -5.18
N PHE A 349 -14.25 0.51 -4.84
CA PHE A 349 -13.56 1.73 -5.24
C PHE A 349 -12.18 1.84 -4.58
N ILE A 350 -12.09 1.58 -3.28
CA ILE A 350 -10.82 1.59 -2.55
C ILE A 350 -9.87 0.53 -3.11
N GLU A 351 -10.34 -0.70 -3.34
CA GLU A 351 -9.54 -1.77 -3.94
C GLU A 351 -8.94 -1.35 -5.29
N ARG A 352 -9.76 -0.80 -6.18
CA ARG A 352 -9.30 -0.28 -7.48
C ARG A 352 -8.28 0.85 -7.36
N LYS A 353 -8.32 1.63 -6.28
CA LYS A 353 -7.39 2.74 -6.06
C LYS A 353 -6.08 2.31 -5.40
N VAL A 354 -6.06 1.15 -4.76
CA VAL A 354 -4.92 0.64 -4.01
C VAL A 354 -4.17 -0.47 -4.75
N ALA A 355 -4.86 -1.17 -5.67
CA ALA A 355 -4.27 -2.11 -6.62
C ALA A 355 -3.35 -1.39 -7.62
#